data_AF-A0A061IP41-F1
#
_entry.id   AF-A0A061IP41-F1
#
_cell.length_a   1.000
_cell.length_b   1.000
_cell.length_c   1.000
_cell.angle_alpha   90.00
_cell.angle_beta   90.00
_cell.angle_gamma   90.00
#
_symmetry.space_group_name_H-M   'P 1'
#
loop_
_entity.id
_entity.type
_entity.pdbx_description
1 polymer ?
#
loop_
_entity_poly.entity_id
_entity_poly.type
_entity_poly.pdbx_seq_one_letter_code
_entity_poly.pdbx_strand_id
1 'polypeptide(L)'
;MELKSTNISFTNMVSVDERLTYKQHPQDPEKTVLTQEAIITVKAVSLSSYLEGLMASSISSNANKGREAMEWVIHKLNTKIEDLAVSARGSIRTPMAAAAALVEKK
;
A
#
# COMPACT_ATOMS: atom_id res chain seq x y z
N MET A 1 -2.24 2.82 -11.64
CA MET A 1 -3.26 1.82 -11.24
C MET A 1 -4.48 2.56 -10.71
N GLU A 2 -5.68 2.07 -10.97
CA GLU A 2 -6.93 2.66 -10.48
C GLU A 2 -7.76 1.59 -9.76
N LEU A 3 -8.39 1.96 -8.65
CA LEU A 3 -9.29 1.11 -7.87
C LEU A 3 -10.59 1.87 -7.63
N LYS A 4 -11.72 1.18 -7.80
CA LYS A 4 -13.06 1.71 -7.50
C LYS A 4 -13.77 0.77 -6.54
N SER A 5 -14.35 1.33 -5.50
CA SER A 5 -15.10 0.62 -4.45
C SER A 5 -16.46 1.27 -4.28
N THR A 6 -17.52 0.46 -4.18
CA THR A 6 -18.88 0.93 -3.88
C THR A 6 -19.49 0.02 -2.81
N ASN A 7 -20.26 0.58 -1.87
CA ASN A 7 -20.99 -0.25 -0.92
C ASN A 7 -22.15 -1.00 -1.61
N ILE A 8 -22.30 -2.29 -1.31
CA ILE A 8 -23.40 -3.11 -1.84
C ILE A 8 -24.62 -3.12 -0.91
N SER A 9 -24.39 -2.96 0.39
CA SER A 9 -25.44 -2.95 1.42
C SER A 9 -25.83 -1.52 1.76
N PHE A 10 -27.10 -1.30 2.16
CA PHE A 10 -27.64 0.02 2.53
C PHE A 10 -27.64 1.09 1.41
N THR A 11 -27.48 0.68 0.15
CA THR A 11 -27.51 1.57 -1.04
C THR A 11 -28.83 2.31 -1.23
N ASN A 12 -29.91 1.81 -0.60
CA ASN A 12 -31.22 2.46 -0.55
C ASN A 12 -31.22 3.73 0.34
N MET A 13 -30.29 3.84 1.28
CA MET A 13 -30.17 4.98 2.20
C MET A 13 -28.91 5.81 1.92
N VAL A 14 -27.75 5.16 1.74
CA VAL A 14 -26.47 5.82 1.47
C VAL A 14 -25.70 5.03 0.41
N SER A 15 -25.29 5.71 -0.66
CA SER A 15 -24.32 5.20 -1.65
C SER A 15 -23.00 5.90 -1.43
N VAL A 16 -21.92 5.14 -1.41
CA VAL A 16 -20.55 5.62 -1.30
C VAL A 16 -19.79 5.05 -2.47
N ASP A 17 -19.32 5.92 -3.34
CA ASP A 17 -18.50 5.56 -4.49
C ASP A 17 -17.10 6.13 -4.26
N GLU A 18 -16.15 5.24 -4.06
CA GLU A 18 -14.77 5.57 -3.76
C GLU A 18 -13.86 5.23 -4.94
N ARG A 19 -12.92 6.13 -5.24
CA ARG A 19 -11.93 6.00 -6.30
C ARG A 19 -10.54 6.28 -5.74
N LEU A 20 -9.62 5.34 -5.94
CA LEU A 20 -8.22 5.45 -5.59
C LEU A 20 -7.37 5.38 -6.86
N THR A 21 -6.47 6.34 -7.02
CA THR A 21 -5.55 6.42 -8.16
C THR A 21 -4.11 6.41 -7.66
N TYR A 22 -3.34 5.43 -8.13
CA TYR A 22 -1.90 5.31 -7.88
C TYR A 22 -1.14 5.73 -9.13
N LYS A 23 -0.32 6.77 -8.99
CA LYS A 23 0.56 7.29 -10.05
C LYS A 23 1.98 7.45 -9.51
N GLN A 24 2.98 7.26 -10.36
CA GLN A 24 4.34 7.60 -10.02
C GLN A 24 4.46 9.12 -9.80
N HIS A 25 5.27 9.54 -8.83
CA HIS A 25 5.44 10.95 -8.52
C HIS A 25 6.16 11.66 -9.68
N PRO A 26 5.64 12.78 -10.21
CA PRO A 26 6.13 13.37 -11.46
C PRO A 26 7.58 13.88 -11.39
N GLN A 27 8.07 14.21 -10.20
CA GLN A 27 9.45 14.65 -9.98
C GLN A 27 10.36 13.58 -9.36
N ASP A 28 9.80 12.49 -8.82
CA ASP A 28 10.56 11.51 -8.06
C ASP A 28 10.11 10.09 -8.42
N PRO A 29 10.83 9.38 -9.30
CA PRO A 29 10.45 8.05 -9.74
C PRO A 29 10.30 7.03 -8.60
N GLU A 30 10.96 7.23 -7.46
CA GLU A 30 10.94 6.32 -6.32
C GLU A 30 9.68 6.49 -5.44
N LYS A 31 8.89 7.55 -5.67
CA LYS A 31 7.68 7.84 -4.90
C LYS A 31 6.42 7.52 -5.69
N THR A 32 5.39 7.10 -4.96
CA THR A 32 4.05 6.89 -5.51
C THR A 32 3.10 7.90 -4.88
N VAL A 33 2.33 8.60 -5.73
CA VAL A 33 1.22 9.46 -5.34
C VAL A 33 -0.05 8.64 -5.33
N LEU A 34 -0.69 8.58 -4.15
CA LEU A 34 -2.04 8.06 -3.98
C LEU A 34 -3.02 9.24 -3.91
N THR A 35 -4.00 9.25 -4.81
CA THR A 35 -5.14 10.17 -4.77
C THR A 35 -6.39 9.38 -4.43
N GLN A 36 -7.07 9.73 -3.35
CA GLN A 36 -8.30 9.08 -2.88
C GLN A 36 -9.45 10.07 -2.91
N GLU A 37 -10.51 9.71 -3.61
CA GLU A 37 -11.73 10.50 -3.78
C GLU A 37 -12.92 9.63 -3.38
N ALA A 38 -13.90 10.23 -2.70
CA ALA A 38 -15.13 9.53 -2.34
C ALA A 38 -16.33 10.44 -2.58
N ILE A 39 -17.36 9.88 -3.21
CA ILE A 39 -18.63 10.53 -3.48
C ILE A 39 -19.66 9.88 -2.57
N ILE A 40 -20.26 10.67 -1.69
CA ILE A 40 -21.29 10.20 -0.77
C ILE A 40 -22.63 10.73 -1.25
N THR A 41 -23.54 9.82 -1.56
CA THR A 41 -24.92 10.15 -1.95
C THR A 41 -25.86 9.67 -0.87
N VAL A 42 -26.49 10.60 -0.16
CA VAL A 42 -27.47 10.31 0.89
C VAL A 42 -28.88 10.46 0.30
N LYS A 43 -29.71 9.43 0.42
CA LYS A 43 -31.09 9.41 -0.09
C LYS A 43 -32.09 9.49 1.06
N ALA A 44 -32.97 10.49 1.00
CA ALA A 44 -34.22 10.58 1.76
C ALA A 44 -34.12 10.42 3.30
N VAL A 45 -33.12 11.04 3.94
CA VAL A 45 -33.02 11.12 5.42
C VAL A 45 -32.76 12.55 5.87
N SER A 46 -33.43 12.97 6.95
CA SER A 46 -33.35 14.32 7.55
C SER A 46 -32.01 14.66 8.22
N LEU A 47 -31.02 13.76 8.13
CA LEU A 47 -29.71 13.81 8.79
C LEU A 47 -28.56 13.85 7.78
N SER A 48 -28.80 14.33 6.56
CA SER A 48 -27.81 14.34 5.47
C SER A 48 -26.45 14.89 5.89
N SER A 49 -26.39 16.08 6.51
CA SER A 49 -25.12 16.71 6.92
C SER A 49 -24.38 15.95 8.01
N TYR A 50 -25.10 15.30 8.94
CA TYR A 50 -24.47 14.50 9.99
C TYR A 50 -23.86 13.21 9.41
N LEU A 51 -24.59 12.55 8.51
CA LEU A 51 -24.09 11.37 7.81
C LEU A 51 -22.93 11.72 6.88
N GLU A 52 -23.00 12.82 6.14
CA GLU A 52 -21.89 13.33 5.33
C GLU A 52 -20.64 13.54 6.18
N GLY A 53 -20.77 14.20 7.34
CA GLY A 53 -19.64 14.43 8.26
C GLY A 53 -19.05 13.14 8.84
N LEU A 54 -19.91 12.20 9.25
CA LEU A 54 -19.46 10.88 9.73
C LEU A 54 -18.75 10.08 8.65
N MET A 55 -19.26 10.09 7.42
CA MET A 55 -18.67 9.36 6.30
C MET A 55 -17.35 10.00 5.87
N ALA A 56 -17.28 11.33 5.80
CA ALA A 56 -16.04 12.06 5.53
C ALA A 56 -14.95 11.74 6.57
N SER A 57 -15.30 11.77 7.85
CA SER A 57 -14.38 11.40 8.95
C SER A 57 -13.93 9.94 8.85
N SER A 58 -14.85 9.02 8.57
CA SER A 58 -14.55 7.58 8.44
C SER A 58 -13.62 7.30 7.27
N ILE A 59 -13.89 7.89 6.10
CA ILE A 59 -13.06 7.75 4.89
C ILE A 59 -11.68 8.35 5.14
N SER A 60 -11.60 9.55 5.73
CA SER A 60 -10.32 10.18 6.07
C SER A 60 -9.50 9.34 7.06
N SER A 61 -10.14 8.77 8.08
CA SER A 61 -9.46 7.88 9.04
C SER A 61 -8.96 6.62 8.34
N ASN A 62 -9.76 6.03 7.45
CA ASN A 62 -9.40 4.83 6.71
C ASN A 62 -8.30 5.07 5.68
N ALA A 63 -8.26 6.25 5.04
CA ALA A 63 -7.18 6.63 4.15
C ALA A 63 -5.83 6.62 4.88
N ASN A 64 -5.79 7.14 6.10
CA ASN A 64 -4.55 7.19 6.89
C ASN A 64 -4.11 5.77 7.32
N LYS A 65 -5.06 4.94 7.79
CA LYS A 65 -4.78 3.53 8.11
C LYS A 65 -4.30 2.75 6.88
N GLY A 66 -4.90 2.98 5.72
CA GLY A 66 -4.52 2.35 4.46
C GLY A 66 -3.09 2.71 4.05
N ARG A 67 -2.71 3.99 4.20
CA ARG A 67 -1.33 4.44 3.99
C ARG A 67 -0.35 3.75 4.93
N GLU A 68 -0.62 3.74 6.23
CA GLU A 68 0.26 3.09 7.22
C GLU A 68 0.41 1.60 6.96
N ALA A 69 -0.68 0.90 6.63
CA ALA A 69 -0.64 -0.52 6.30
C ALA A 69 0.19 -0.79 5.04
N MET A 70 0.06 0.05 4.00
CA MET A 70 0.85 -0.07 2.78
C MET A 70 2.35 0.14 3.05
N GLU A 71 2.71 1.18 3.81
CA GLU A 71 4.11 1.43 4.22
C GLU A 71 4.67 0.25 5.02
N TRP A 72 3.88 -0.32 5.93
CA TRP A 72 4.30 -1.50 6.69
C TRP A 72 4.55 -2.71 5.78
N VAL A 73 3.68 -2.97 4.80
CA VAL A 73 3.86 -4.06 3.84
C VAL A 73 5.11 -3.84 2.98
N ILE A 74 5.34 -2.62 2.51
CA ILE A 74 6.53 -2.25 1.71
C ILE A 74 7.80 -2.50 2.53
N HIS A 75 7.85 -2.00 3.77
CA HIS A 75 8.98 -2.22 4.66
C HIS A 75 9.25 -3.71 4.92
N LYS A 76 8.19 -4.49 5.17
CA LYS A 76 8.30 -5.94 5.37
C LYS A 76 8.75 -6.70 4.12
N LEU A 77 8.41 -6.22 2.93
CA LEU A 77 8.91 -6.80 1.68
C LEU A 77 10.38 -6.48 1.45
N ASN A 78 10.78 -5.22 1.67
CA ASN A 78 12.17 -4.78 1.50
C ASN A 78 13.12 -5.53 2.44
N THR A 79 12.76 -5.65 3.72
CA THR A 79 13.52 -6.42 4.71
C THR A 79 13.69 -7.89 4.29
N LYS A 80 12.63 -8.54 3.82
CA LYS A 80 12.72 -9.93 3.30
C LYS A 80 13.63 -10.05 2.08
N ILE A 81 13.60 -9.08 1.17
CA ILE A 81 14.48 -9.07 -0.01
C ILE A 81 15.94 -8.91 0.41
N GLU A 82 16.21 -8.02 1.36
CA GLU A 82 17.55 -7.83 1.92
C GLU A 82 18.07 -9.11 2.59
N ASP A 83 17.25 -9.76 3.41
CA ASP A 83 17.59 -11.03 4.07
C ASP A 83 17.90 -12.14 3.06
N LEU A 84 17.09 -12.26 2.00
CA LEU A 84 17.34 -13.21 0.91
C LEU A 84 18.66 -12.91 0.20
N ALA A 85 18.96 -11.64 -0.05
CA ALA A 85 20.23 -11.23 -0.69
C ALA A 85 21.44 -11.47 0.22
N VAL A 86 21.32 -11.27 1.54
CA VAL A 86 22.36 -11.59 2.51
C VAL A 86 22.60 -13.10 2.58
N SER A 87 21.54 -13.90 2.64
CA SER A 87 21.61 -15.37 2.65
C SER A 87 22.28 -15.92 1.38
N ALA A 88 21.86 -15.45 0.20
CA ALA A 88 22.48 -15.85 -1.06
C ALA A 88 23.97 -15.47 -1.12
N ARG A 89 24.34 -14.27 -0.67
CA ARG A 89 25.76 -13.86 -0.59
C ARG A 89 26.58 -14.71 0.38
N GLY A 90 26.02 -15.09 1.53
CA GLY A 90 26.67 -16.00 2.47
C GLY A 90 26.88 -17.40 1.87
N SER A 91 25.86 -17.91 1.18
CA SER A 91 25.92 -19.21 0.51
C SER A 91 26.96 -19.25 -0.62
N ILE A 92 27.13 -18.15 -1.39
CA ILE A 92 28.09 -18.08 -2.50
C ILE A 92 29.53 -17.85 -2.02
N ARG A 93 29.76 -17.05 -0.97
CA ARG A 93 31.13 -16.72 -0.49
C ARG A 93 31.86 -17.92 0.12
N THR A 94 31.15 -18.79 0.83
CA THR A 94 31.73 -19.96 1.51
C THR A 94 32.43 -20.95 0.55
N PRO A 95 31.82 -21.40 -0.56
CA PRO A 95 32.48 -22.27 -1.53
C PRO A 95 33.56 -21.54 -2.35
N MET A 96 33.41 -20.23 -2.62
CA MET A 96 34.38 -19.45 -3.39
C MET A 96 35.68 -19.20 -2.61
N ALA A 97 35.58 -18.93 -1.30
CA ALA A 97 36.74 -18.80 -0.41
C ALA A 97 37.46 -20.15 -0.22
N ALA A 98 36.72 -21.25 -0.12
CA ALA A 98 37.29 -22.60 -0.05
C ALA A 98 38.05 -22.96 -1.35
N ALA A 99 37.49 -22.62 -2.52
CA ALA A 99 38.13 -22.84 -3.80
C ALA A 99 39.40 -21.99 -3.99
N ALA A 100 39.41 -20.73 -3.55
CA ALA A 100 40.59 -19.86 -3.61
C ALA A 100 41.74 -20.38 -2.72
N ALA A 101 41.43 -20.83 -1.50
CA ALA A 101 42.42 -21.41 -0.58
C ALA A 101 43.03 -22.73 -1.08
N LEU A 102 42.32 -23.49 -1.92
CA LEU A 102 42.82 -24.69 -2.59
C LEU A 102 43.76 -24.37 -3.76
N VAL A 103 43.62 -23.21 -4.41
CA VAL A 103 44.50 -22.75 -5.50
C VAL A 103 45.83 -22.21 -4.97
N GLU A 104 45.86 -21.56 -3.80
CA GLU A 104 47.09 -21.07 -3.16
C GLU A 104 47.96 -22.16 -2.52
N LYS A 105 47.41 -23.37 -2.30
CA LYS A 105 48.14 -24.51 -1.72
C LYS A 105 48.81 -25.42 -2.74
N LYS A 106 48.99 -24.98 -3.99
CA LYS A 106 49.65 -25.73 -5.06
C LYS A 106 50.85 -24.96 -5.59
#